data_AF-A0A0R2CKF8-F1
#
_entry.id   AF-A0A0R2CKF8-F1
#
_cell.length_a   1.000
_cell.length_b   1.000
_cell.length_c   1.000
_cell.angle_alpha   90.00
_cell.angle_beta   90.00
_cell.angle_gamma   90.00
#
_symmetry.space_group_name_H-M   'P 1'
#
loop_
_entity.id
_entity.type
_entity.pdbx_description
1 polymer ?
#
loop_
_entity_poly.entity_id
_entity_poly.type
_entity_poly.pdbx_seq_one_letter_code
_entity_poly.pdbx_strand_id
1 'polypeptide(L)' 'MIRLKLKDPKQTSRQLSLLGYSVNGFARAINSNPGYIGKVLAGKRHPYPPLAKKIALGLGVEIKDIFLVDDA' A
#
# COMPACT_ATOMS: atom_id res chain seq x y z
N MET A 1 10.42 -15.50 4.64
CA MET A 1 10.24 -14.06 4.93
C MET A 1 8.78 -13.74 4.66
N ILE A 2 8.01 -13.35 5.68
CA ILE A 2 6.57 -13.13 5.57
C ILE A 2 6.31 -11.97 4.60
N ARG A 3 5.43 -12.16 3.63
CA ARG A 3 5.01 -11.14 2.66
C ARG A 3 3.59 -10.72 2.98
N LEU A 4 3.23 -9.53 2.51
CA LEU A 4 1.87 -9.02 2.65
C LEU A 4 1.27 -8.81 1.27
N LYS A 5 0.10 -9.41 1.06
CA LYS A 5 -0.65 -9.31 -0.18
C LYS A 5 -1.73 -8.26 -0.02
N LEU A 6 -1.87 -7.38 -1.01
CA LEU A 6 -2.93 -6.37 -1.02
C LEU A 6 -4.29 -7.05 -1.21
N LYS A 7 -5.27 -6.72 -0.37
CA LYS A 7 -6.63 -7.28 -0.46
C LYS A 7 -7.35 -6.86 -1.74
N ASP A 8 -7.47 -5.55 -1.92
CA ASP A 8 -8.19 -4.96 -3.05
C ASP A 8 -7.44 -3.72 -3.58
N PRO A 9 -6.79 -3.85 -4.75
CA PRO A 9 -6.16 -2.73 -5.47
C PRO A 9 -7.09 -1.56 -5.76
N LYS A 10 -8.34 -1.83 -6.13
CA LYS A 10 -9.32 -0.80 -6.50
C LYS A 10 -9.78 -0.04 -5.27
N GLN A 11 -10.08 -0.73 -4.18
CA GLN A 11 -10.48 -0.10 -2.92
C GLN A 11 -9.36 0.81 -2.40
N THR A 12 -8.13 0.30 -2.37
CA THR A 12 -6.96 1.06 -1.89
C THR A 12 -6.72 2.30 -2.74
N SER A 13 -6.85 2.18 -4.07
CA SER A 13 -6.72 3.31 -5.00
C SER A 13 -7.84 4.34 -4.82
N ARG A 14 -9.09 3.89 -4.57
CA ARG A 14 -10.21 4.79 -4.27
C ARG A 14 -9.96 5.57 -2.99
N GLN A 15 -9.46 4.90 -1.95
CA GLN A 15 -9.12 5.54 -0.68
C GLN A 15 -8.01 6.58 -0.84
N LEU A 16 -7.01 6.28 -1.66
CA LEU A 16 -5.97 7.22 -2.04
C LEU A 16 -6.54 8.52 -2.65
N SER A 17 -7.48 8.37 -3.58
CA SER A 17 -8.16 9.50 -4.23
C SER A 17 -9.03 10.29 -3.27
N LEU A 18 -9.72 9.62 -2.33
CA LEU A 18 -10.50 10.29 -1.28
C LEU A 18 -9.62 11.11 -0.33
N LEU A 19 -8.36 10.71 -0.15
CA LEU A 19 -7.35 11.45 0.63
C LEU A 19 -6.67 12.57 -0.18
N GLY A 20 -7.06 12.78 -1.44
CA GLY A 20 -6.48 13.81 -2.31
C GLY A 20 -5.10 13.47 -2.88
N TYR A 21 -4.68 12.20 -2.78
CA TYR A 21 -3.37 11.79 -3.28
C TYR A 21 -3.46 11.13 -4.67
N SER A 22 -2.48 11.46 -5.53
CA SER A 22 -2.07 10.58 -6.61
C SER A 22 -1.13 9.49 -6.07
N VAL A 23 -0.93 8.39 -6.82
CA VAL A 23 0.04 7.34 -6.44
C VAL A 23 1.44 7.92 -6.17
N ASN A 24 1.89 8.83 -7.04
CA ASN A 24 3.19 9.49 -6.89
C ASN A 24 3.22 10.46 -5.71
N GLY A 25 2.13 11.22 -5.51
CA GLY A 25 2.00 12.13 -4.38
C GLY A 25 2.03 11.39 -3.04
N PHE A 26 1.29 10.28 -2.95
CA PHE A 26 1.29 9.41 -1.78
C PHE A 26 2.66 8.79 -1.53
N ALA A 27 3.30 8.22 -2.56
CA ALA A 27 4.62 7.62 -2.40
C ALA A 27 5.65 8.61 -1.85
N ARG A 28 5.60 9.88 -2.29
CA ARG A 28 6.41 10.95 -1.74
C ARG A 28 6.02 11.28 -0.29
N ALA A 29 4.73 11.38 0.02
CA ALA A 29 4.23 11.65 1.36
C ALA A 29 4.69 10.57 2.37
N ILE A 30 4.73 9.30 1.95
CA ILE A 30 5.26 8.20 2.75
C ILE A 30 6.74 7.93 2.50
N ASN A 31 7.52 8.89 1.97
CA ASN A 31 8.96 8.80 1.74
C ASN A 31 9.39 7.44 1.14
N SER A 32 8.78 7.06 0.01
CA SER A 32 8.95 5.76 -0.65
C SER A 32 9.04 5.92 -2.17
N ASN A 33 9.62 4.92 -2.83
CA ASN A 33 9.79 4.95 -4.29
C ASN A 33 8.42 4.88 -5.02
N PRO A 34 8.06 5.87 -5.86
CA PRO A 34 6.78 5.89 -6.55
C PRO A 34 6.51 4.69 -7.46
N GLY A 35 7.54 4.22 -8.16
CA GLY A 35 7.43 3.04 -9.03
C GLY A 35 7.18 1.75 -8.27
N TYR A 36 7.77 1.60 -7.07
CA TYR A 36 7.51 0.44 -6.22
C TYR A 36 6.12 0.51 -5.60
N ILE A 37 5.72 1.67 -5.04
CA ILE A 37 4.38 1.87 -4.46
C ILE A 37 3.30 1.66 -5.51
N GLY A 38 3.46 2.18 -6.72
CA GLY A 38 2.52 1.93 -7.81
C GLY A 38 2.35 0.44 -8.14
N LYS A 39 3.45 -0.33 -8.11
CA LYS A 39 3.37 -1.80 -8.29
C LYS A 39 2.67 -2.49 -7.13
N VAL A 40 2.87 -2.02 -5.89
CA VAL A 40 2.17 -2.56 -4.71
C VAL A 40 0.68 -2.27 -4.79
N LEU A 41 0.30 -1.01 -5.03
CA LEU A 41 -1.10 -0.58 -5.12
C LEU A 41 -1.83 -1.21 -6.31
N ALA A 42 -1.11 -1.58 -7.38
CA ALA A 42 -1.63 -2.36 -8.50
C ALA A 42 -1.69 -3.87 -8.22
N GLY A 43 -1.28 -4.35 -7.04
CA GLY A 43 -1.25 -5.77 -6.68
C GLY A 43 -0.15 -6.59 -7.37
N LYS A 44 0.81 -5.94 -8.05
CA LYS A 44 1.90 -6.60 -8.80
C LYS A 44 3.12 -6.94 -7.95
N ARG A 45 3.22 -6.36 -6.74
CA ARG A 45 4.32 -6.58 -5.79
C ARG A 45 3.79 -6.67 -4.38
N HIS A 46 4.38 -7.55 -3.59
CA HIS A 46 4.04 -7.75 -2.19
C HIS A 46 5.07 -7.00 -1.32
N PRO A 47 4.67 -5.97 -0.56
CA PRO A 47 5.57 -5.29 0.36
C PRO A 47 5.98 -6.21 1.52
N TYR A 48 7.14 -5.90 2.09
CA TYR A 48 7.57 -6.45 3.37
C TYR A 48 6.81 -5.76 4.53
N PRO A 49 6.72 -6.38 5.73
CA PRO A 49 5.86 -5.86 6.80
C PRO A 49 6.07 -4.39 7.19
N PRO A 50 7.33 -3.89 7.35
CA PRO A 50 7.56 -2.47 7.59
C PRO A 50 6.98 -1.53 6.52
N LEU A 51 7.10 -1.88 5.23
CA LEU A 51 6.57 -1.04 4.15
C LEU A 51 5.05 -1.08 4.09
N ALA A 52 4.44 -2.24 4.31
CA ALA A 52 2.99 -2.37 4.39
C ALA A 52 2.41 -1.54 5.56
N LYS A 53 3.07 -1.56 6.73
CA LYS A 53 2.71 -0.72 7.87
C LYS A 53 2.80 0.76 7.52
N LYS A 54 3.85 1.16 6.81
CA LYS A 54 4.03 2.55 6.34
C LYS A 54 2.92 3.00 5.40
N ILE A 55 2.49 2.12 4.48
CA ILE A 55 1.37 2.38 3.57
C ILE A 55 0.06 2.52 4.36
N ALA A 56 -0.21 1.62 5.31
CA ALA A 56 -1.42 1.66 6.14
C ALA A 56 -1.51 2.97 6.94
N LEU A 57 -0.41 3.36 7.60
CA LEU A 57 -0.32 4.62 8.33
C LEU A 57 -0.56 5.83 7.43
N GLY A 58 0.02 5.85 6.22
CA GLY A 58 -0.21 6.93 5.26
C GLY A 58 -1.66 7.01 4.78
N LEU A 59 -2.41 5.91 4.82
CA LEU A 59 -3.82 5.84 4.45
C LEU A 59 -4.76 6.06 5.65
N GLY A 60 -4.22 6.20 6.87
CA GLY A 60 -5.01 6.37 8.10
C GLY A 60 -5.81 5.12 8.49
N VAL A 61 -5.35 3.93 8.13
CA VAL A 61 -6.03 2.64 8.40
C VAL A 61 -5.10 1.64 9.08
N GLU A 62 -5.65 0.54 9.57
CA GLU A 62 -4.82 -0.55 10.08
C GLU A 62 -4.22 -1.38 8.94
N ILE A 63 -3.04 -1.96 9.18
CA ILE A 63 -2.37 -2.83 8.20
C ILE A 63 -3.25 -4.01 7.76
N LYS A 64 -4.05 -4.54 8.70
CA LYS A 64 -4.96 -5.66 8.48
C LYS A 64 -6.18 -5.26 7.65
N ASP A 65 -6.46 -3.98 7.46
CA ASP A 65 -7.60 -3.52 6.65
C ASP A 65 -7.29 -3.64 5.16
N ILE A 66 -6.02 -3.40 4.78
CA ILE A 66 -5.57 -3.34 3.39
C ILE A 66 -4.71 -4.54 2.97
N PHE A 67 -4.03 -5.22 3.90
CA PHE A 67 -3.14 -6.33 3.61
C PHE A 67 -3.58 -7.65 4.27
N LEU A 68 -3.25 -8.75 3.62
CA LEU A 68 -3.33 -10.13 4.13
C LEU A 68 -1.92 -10.69 4.28
N VAL A 69 -1.72 -11.51 5.32
CA VAL A 69 -0.49 -12.29 5.49
C VAL A 69 -0.45 -13.33 4.37
N ASP A 70 0.64 -13.32 3.61
CA ASP A 70 0.92 -14.26 2.53
C ASP A 70 2.16 -15.05 2.93
N ASP A 71 1.93 -16.28 3.36
CA ASP A 71 2.96 -17.25 3.78
C ASP A 71 3.43 -18.14 2.60
N ALA A 72 3.01 -17.81 1.37
CA ALA A 72 3.34 -18.54 0.14
C ALA A 72 4.72 -18.19 -0.45
#